data_AF-A0A858ATQ8-F1
#
_entry.id   AF-A0A858ATQ8-F1
#
_cell.length_a   1.000
_cell.length_b   1.000
_cell.length_c   1.000
_cell.angle_alpha   90.00
_cell.angle_beta   90.00
_cell.angle_gamma   90.00
#
_symmetry.space_group_name_H-M   'P 1'
#
loop_
_entity.id
_entity.type
_entity.pdbx_description
1 polymer ?
#
loop_
_entity_poly.entity_id
_entity_poly.type
_entity_poly.pdbx_seq_one_letter_code
_entity_poly.pdbx_strand_id
1 'polypeptide(L)'
;MKKLLGVLSATTLAIGTITPIVNFALYAPTQTITKQFSYKYNFNQFSLSDDDFKPVNGVLKAVYTSDDFTKSLTDCIQKMFDSIPEEQSNVYNIKKITTSFVNSTSYANNDVTSFNEAFKDANKDIKKMNIKNHRLEIEKYSDPASGPLYYVNVWVSIGGKEVRLFGGSSYKKFNSLKDIQKEFTNTFDLEIVMEVIIEGYDKTDWGIELPQNIDFQTKTQIINWFMMVDQTEMRNKIIDHINKEKKTKITKMDWPRNLYKAVLGPDGKYIVGDPIGDGFTLGKEYPYFYIGITSKDEANGEFKILVKNTPGPKEPIPEPED
;
A
#
# COMPACT_ATOMS: atom_id res chain seq x y z
N MET A 1 -9.04 -15.09 -14.76
CA MET A 1 -8.86 -13.87 -15.58
C MET A 1 -10.20 -13.18 -15.76
N LYS A 2 -10.59 -12.28 -14.84
CA LYS A 2 -11.73 -11.36 -15.05
C LYS A 2 -11.13 -9.99 -15.37
N LYS A 3 -11.04 -9.68 -16.65
CA LYS A 3 -10.65 -8.36 -17.15
C LYS A 3 -11.79 -7.39 -16.82
N LEU A 4 -11.51 -6.33 -16.06
CA LEU A 4 -12.43 -5.21 -15.92
C LEU A 4 -12.41 -4.42 -17.23
N LEU A 5 -13.40 -4.69 -18.08
CA LEU A 5 -13.71 -3.93 -19.28
C LEU A 5 -15.11 -3.34 -19.07
N GLY A 6 -15.24 -2.02 -19.16
CA GLY A 6 -16.48 -1.28 -18.95
C GLY A 6 -16.62 -0.07 -19.87
N VAL A 7 -16.83 -0.38 -21.16
CA VAL A 7 -17.60 0.32 -22.22
C VAL A 7 -17.55 1.86 -22.35
N LEU A 8 -17.00 2.28 -23.51
CA LEU A 8 -17.19 3.55 -24.21
C LEU A 8 -18.57 3.64 -24.88
N SER A 9 -19.16 4.83 -24.91
CA SER A 9 -20.00 5.25 -26.05
C SER A 9 -19.65 6.66 -26.48
N ALA A 10 -19.72 6.86 -27.80
CA ALA A 10 -18.98 7.82 -28.60
C ALA A 10 -19.39 9.29 -28.40
N THR A 11 -18.41 10.18 -28.60
CA THR A 11 -18.52 11.18 -29.67
C THR A 11 -17.12 11.58 -30.13
N THR A 12 -16.87 11.33 -31.40
CA THR A 12 -15.68 11.69 -32.17
C THR A 12 -15.65 13.20 -32.42
N LEU A 13 -14.50 13.84 -32.21
CA LEU A 13 -13.77 14.60 -33.24
C LEU A 13 -12.41 15.14 -32.72
N ALA A 14 -11.36 14.41 -33.12
CA ALA A 14 -10.07 14.86 -33.64
C ALA A 14 -9.08 15.74 -32.82
N ILE A 15 -7.89 15.14 -32.69
CA ILE A 15 -6.50 15.67 -32.57
C ILE A 15 -5.98 16.08 -31.19
N GLY A 16 -4.96 15.32 -30.74
CA GLY A 16 -4.08 15.62 -29.62
C GLY A 16 -4.32 14.72 -28.42
N THR A 17 -3.58 13.60 -28.34
CA THR A 17 -3.62 12.67 -27.21
C THR A 17 -3.15 13.35 -25.92
N ILE A 18 -4.06 14.03 -25.24
CA ILE A 18 -3.98 14.31 -23.82
C ILE A 18 -4.65 13.12 -23.17
N THR A 19 -3.86 12.19 -22.66
CA THR A 19 -4.33 11.15 -21.74
C THR A 19 -4.98 11.89 -20.57
N PRO A 20 -6.31 11.83 -20.39
CA PRO A 20 -6.91 12.44 -19.23
C PRO A 20 -6.49 11.59 -18.03
N ILE A 21 -5.80 12.21 -17.07
CA ILE A 21 -5.65 11.67 -15.73
C ILE A 21 -7.07 11.67 -15.15
N VAL A 22 -7.77 10.53 -15.25
CA VAL A 22 -9.04 10.35 -14.58
C VAL A 22 -8.73 10.23 -13.10
N ASN A 23 -8.99 11.32 -12.38
CA ASN A 23 -9.05 11.33 -10.93
C ASN A 23 -10.25 10.46 -10.54
N PHE A 24 -10.01 9.16 -10.36
CA PHE A 24 -11.01 8.26 -9.80
C PHE A 24 -11.23 8.68 -8.36
N ALA A 25 -12.37 9.32 -8.10
CA ALA A 25 -12.94 9.30 -6.76
C ALA A 25 -13.12 7.82 -6.40
N LEU A 26 -12.24 7.30 -5.53
CA LEU A 26 -12.40 6.00 -4.91
C LEU A 26 -13.69 6.03 -4.10
N TYR A 27 -14.79 5.55 -4.70
CA TYR A 27 -16.01 5.20 -3.97
C TYR A 27 -15.85 3.88 -3.20
N ALA A 28 -14.70 3.22 -3.37
CA ALA A 28 -14.30 2.06 -2.59
C ALA A 28 -13.66 2.51 -1.26
N PRO A 29 -13.90 1.78 -0.16
CA PRO A 29 -13.16 2.00 1.08
C PRO A 29 -11.65 1.82 0.88
N THR A 30 -10.87 2.79 1.33
CA THR A 30 -9.41 2.83 1.14
C THR A 30 -8.65 2.97 2.44
N GLN A 31 -7.42 2.45 2.44
CA GLN A 31 -6.43 2.72 3.48
C GLN A 31 -5.15 3.31 2.86
N THR A 32 -4.53 4.24 3.58
CA THR A 32 -3.24 4.80 3.20
C THR A 32 -2.13 4.13 3.99
N ILE A 33 -1.13 3.59 3.30
CA ILE A 33 0.11 3.10 3.91
C ILE A 33 1.28 3.97 3.48
N THR A 34 2.24 4.19 4.39
CA THR A 34 3.49 4.87 4.08
C THR A 34 4.64 3.89 4.21
N LYS A 35 5.47 3.79 3.17
CA LYS A 35 6.70 2.99 3.15
C LYS A 35 7.90 3.89 2.94
N GLN A 36 9.01 3.57 3.57
CA GLN A 36 10.25 4.34 3.44
C GLN A 36 11.26 3.59 2.59
N PHE A 37 11.84 4.29 1.61
CA PHE A 37 12.89 3.77 0.74
C PHE A 37 14.07 4.73 0.76
N SER A 38 15.28 4.22 0.84
CA SER A 38 16.46 5.07 0.84
C SER A 38 17.56 4.54 -0.07
N TYR A 39 18.34 5.46 -0.59
CA TYR A 39 19.63 5.16 -1.20
C TYR A 39 20.72 5.96 -0.52
N LYS A 40 21.93 5.42 -0.60
CA LYS A 40 23.14 6.01 -0.05
C LYS A 40 24.17 6.19 -1.15
N TYR A 41 24.95 7.26 -1.09
CA TYR A 41 26.10 7.44 -1.96
C TYR A 41 27.21 8.17 -1.20
N ASN A 42 28.46 7.77 -1.44
CA ASN A 42 29.60 8.36 -0.77
C ASN A 42 30.27 9.38 -1.70
N PHE A 43 30.19 10.67 -1.37
CA PHE A 43 30.79 11.71 -2.20
C PHE A 43 32.33 11.69 -2.23
N ASN A 44 33.01 10.86 -1.41
CA ASN A 44 34.43 10.55 -1.58
C ASN A 44 34.75 9.86 -2.91
N GLN A 45 33.74 9.28 -3.57
CA GLN A 45 33.90 8.71 -4.90
C GLN A 45 34.05 9.81 -5.97
N PHE A 46 33.70 11.06 -5.65
CA PHE A 46 34.03 12.20 -6.48
C PHE A 46 35.36 12.80 -6.02
N SER A 47 36.29 12.97 -6.97
CA SER A 47 37.55 13.69 -6.75
C SER A 47 37.29 15.19 -6.68
N LEU A 48 36.67 15.67 -5.59
CA LEU A 48 36.31 17.08 -5.43
C LEU A 48 37.57 17.97 -5.37
N SER A 49 37.71 18.89 -6.31
CA SER A 49 38.81 19.87 -6.34
C SER A 49 38.29 21.31 -6.43
N ASP A 50 39.08 22.25 -5.91
CA ASP A 50 38.84 23.69 -6.11
C ASP A 50 39.02 24.10 -7.59
N ASP A 51 39.80 23.35 -8.37
CA ASP A 51 40.03 23.62 -9.80
C ASP A 51 38.80 23.31 -10.68
N ASP A 52 37.85 22.53 -10.16
CA ASP A 52 36.64 22.14 -10.89
C ASP A 52 35.59 23.26 -10.94
N PHE A 53 35.77 24.32 -10.13
CA PHE A 53 34.81 25.41 -10.00
C PHE A 53 34.90 26.39 -11.15
N LYS A 54 33.80 26.54 -11.89
CA LYS A 54 33.68 27.47 -13.02
C LYS A 54 32.63 28.55 -12.73
N PRO A 55 32.83 29.80 -13.17
CA PRO A 55 31.85 30.85 -12.99
C PRO A 55 30.61 30.58 -13.87
N VAL A 56 29.44 30.52 -13.25
CA VAL A 56 28.14 30.39 -13.90
C VAL A 56 27.20 31.42 -13.28
N ASN A 57 26.78 32.42 -14.06
CA ASN A 57 25.91 33.52 -13.61
C ASN A 57 26.41 34.22 -12.32
N GLY A 58 27.72 34.44 -12.21
CA GLY A 58 28.33 35.11 -11.06
C GLY A 58 28.56 34.22 -9.82
N VAL A 59 28.20 32.94 -9.88
CA VAL A 59 28.47 31.96 -8.81
C VAL A 59 29.47 30.93 -9.31
N LEU A 60 30.46 30.57 -8.49
CA LEU A 60 31.39 29.49 -8.81
C LEU A 60 30.69 28.14 -8.57
N LYS A 61 30.63 27.30 -9.60
CA LYS A 61 29.96 25.99 -9.56
C LYS A 61 30.86 24.86 -10.00
N ALA A 62 30.80 23.74 -9.29
CA ALA A 62 31.38 22.47 -9.72
C ALA A 62 30.26 21.41 -9.80
N VAL A 63 30.32 20.54 -10.81
CA VAL A 63 29.28 19.54 -11.09
C VAL A 63 29.91 18.17 -11.23
N TYR A 64 29.41 17.20 -10.46
CA TYR A 64 29.91 15.84 -10.41
C TYR A 64 28.78 14.85 -10.68
N THR A 65 29.05 13.83 -11.49
CA THR A 65 28.08 12.78 -11.82
C THR A 65 28.82 11.47 -12.07
N SER A 66 28.14 10.35 -11.90
CA SER A 66 28.64 9.02 -12.23
C SER A 66 27.47 8.08 -12.53
N ASP A 67 27.75 7.00 -13.26
CA ASP A 67 26.77 5.96 -13.54
C ASP A 67 26.31 5.27 -12.23
N ASP A 68 27.23 5.01 -11.29
CA ASP A 68 26.92 4.42 -9.99
C ASP A 68 26.00 5.31 -9.14
N PHE A 69 26.17 6.64 -9.23
CA PHE A 69 25.30 7.58 -8.52
C PHE A 69 23.89 7.56 -9.11
N THR A 70 23.77 7.53 -10.44
CA THR A 70 22.48 7.43 -11.13
C THR A 70 21.80 6.09 -10.86
N LYS A 71 22.58 5.00 -10.86
CA LYS A 71 22.10 3.64 -10.58
C LYS A 71 21.54 3.51 -9.18
N SER A 72 22.22 4.08 -8.17
CA SER A 72 21.76 4.05 -6.77
C SER A 72 20.35 4.62 -6.59
N LEU A 73 20.04 5.73 -7.28
CA LEU A 73 18.70 6.32 -7.31
C LEU A 73 17.71 5.44 -8.08
N THR A 74 18.11 4.95 -9.25
CA THR A 74 17.28 4.11 -10.13
C THR A 74 16.84 2.83 -9.41
N ASP A 75 17.76 2.14 -8.74
CA ASP A 75 17.50 0.92 -7.97
C ASP A 75 16.53 1.19 -6.80
N CYS A 76 16.63 2.36 -6.16
CA CYS A 76 15.70 2.78 -5.11
C CYS A 76 14.28 3.00 -5.66
N ILE A 77 14.16 3.67 -6.81
CA ILE A 77 12.87 3.91 -7.48
C ILE A 77 12.24 2.60 -7.96
N GLN A 78 13.04 1.67 -8.47
CA GLN A 78 12.55 0.33 -8.83
C GLN A 78 11.95 -0.37 -7.60
N LYS A 79 12.66 -0.38 -6.46
CA LYS A 79 12.13 -0.95 -5.21
C LYS A 79 10.84 -0.28 -4.75
N MET A 80 10.70 1.04 -4.96
CA MET A 80 9.45 1.75 -4.70
C MET A 80 8.33 1.20 -5.57
N PHE A 81 8.52 1.08 -6.89
CA PHE A 81 7.52 0.52 -7.81
C PHE A 81 7.15 -0.93 -7.48
N ASP A 82 8.13 -1.79 -7.22
CA ASP A 82 7.91 -3.20 -6.86
C ASP A 82 7.06 -3.36 -5.58
N SER A 83 7.07 -2.34 -4.72
CA SER A 83 6.34 -2.36 -3.45
C SER A 83 4.86 -1.95 -3.56
N ILE A 84 4.40 -1.48 -4.73
CA ILE A 84 3.04 -0.98 -4.96
C ILE A 84 2.18 -2.12 -5.52
N PRO A 85 1.25 -2.70 -4.74
CA PRO A 85 0.46 -3.84 -5.19
C PRO A 85 -0.43 -3.46 -6.38
N GLU A 86 -0.20 -4.07 -7.54
CA GLU A 86 -0.96 -3.78 -8.78
C GLU A 86 -2.45 -4.06 -8.63
N GLU A 87 -2.81 -5.12 -7.92
CA GLU A 87 -4.20 -5.56 -7.78
C GLU A 87 -5.02 -4.73 -6.77
N GLN A 88 -4.36 -3.87 -5.97
CA GLN A 88 -4.98 -3.17 -4.85
C GLN A 88 -4.76 -1.66 -4.86
N SER A 89 -3.91 -1.13 -5.76
CA SER A 89 -3.55 0.30 -5.76
C SER A 89 -3.19 0.85 -7.14
N ASN A 90 -3.86 1.95 -7.49
CA ASN A 90 -3.58 2.82 -8.63
C ASN A 90 -3.19 4.26 -8.22
N VAL A 91 -3.30 4.61 -6.93
CA VAL A 91 -2.97 5.94 -6.41
C VAL A 91 -1.80 5.84 -5.45
N TYR A 92 -0.69 6.48 -5.83
CA TYR A 92 0.53 6.53 -5.05
C TYR A 92 1.31 7.82 -5.35
N ASN A 93 2.11 8.27 -4.39
CA ASN A 93 2.95 9.45 -4.51
C ASN A 93 4.07 9.44 -3.47
N ILE A 94 5.16 10.13 -3.76
CA ILE A 94 6.15 10.52 -2.77
C ILE A 94 5.55 11.66 -1.96
N LYS A 95 5.47 11.49 -0.64
CA LYS A 95 5.01 12.50 0.30
C LYS A 95 6.14 13.47 0.65
N LYS A 96 7.33 12.92 0.86
CA LYS A 96 8.50 13.67 1.31
C LYS A 96 9.77 12.98 0.84
N ILE A 97 10.77 13.79 0.53
CA ILE A 97 12.16 13.35 0.39
C ILE A 97 12.94 14.01 1.52
N THR A 98 13.70 13.22 2.27
CA THR A 98 14.53 13.68 3.38
C THR A 98 15.97 13.31 3.12
N THR A 99 16.86 14.28 3.24
CA THR A 99 18.31 14.06 3.11
C THR A 99 18.99 14.09 4.46
N SER A 100 19.94 13.18 4.68
CA SER A 100 20.86 13.22 5.80
C SER A 100 22.32 13.04 5.34
N PHE A 101 23.22 13.74 6.03
CA PHE A 101 24.66 13.48 5.98
C PHE A 101 25.10 12.92 7.33
N VAL A 102 26.12 12.07 7.35
CA VAL A 102 26.69 11.53 8.59
C VAL A 102 26.98 12.66 9.59
N ASN A 103 26.48 12.52 10.83
CA ASN A 103 26.58 13.51 11.92
C ASN A 103 25.88 14.85 11.65
N SER A 104 24.73 14.84 10.96
CA SER A 104 23.93 16.05 10.76
C SER A 104 22.43 15.84 10.93
N THR A 105 21.73 16.92 11.29
CA THR A 105 20.27 17.01 11.30
C THR A 105 19.72 16.76 9.89
N SER A 106 18.64 15.98 9.77
CA SER A 106 17.99 15.70 8.50
C SER A 106 17.23 16.91 7.96
N TYR A 107 17.28 17.14 6.65
CA TYR A 107 16.58 18.25 5.98
C TYR A 107 15.47 17.72 5.06
N ALA A 108 14.29 18.36 5.13
CA ALA A 108 13.17 18.08 4.24
C ALA A 108 13.35 18.82 2.91
N ASN A 109 13.07 18.14 1.79
CA ASN A 109 13.29 18.65 0.43
C ASN A 109 11.99 19.13 -0.24
N ASN A 110 12.11 20.08 -1.19
CA ASN A 110 11.00 20.91 -1.66
C ASN A 110 10.39 20.52 -3.02
N ASP A 111 11.05 19.73 -3.88
CA ASP A 111 10.56 19.47 -5.25
C ASP A 111 9.94 18.08 -5.43
N VAL A 112 9.11 17.71 -4.45
CA VAL A 112 8.34 16.47 -4.47
C VAL A 112 7.30 16.49 -5.59
N THR A 113 6.84 17.68 -6.01
CA THR A 113 5.85 17.86 -7.09
C THR A 113 6.40 17.40 -8.44
N SER A 114 7.55 17.92 -8.88
CA SER A 114 8.13 17.54 -10.18
C SER A 114 8.54 16.07 -10.21
N PHE A 115 9.01 15.54 -9.07
CA PHE A 115 9.27 14.11 -8.93
C PHE A 115 7.99 13.29 -9.12
N ASN A 116 6.89 13.68 -8.46
CA ASN A 116 5.62 12.96 -8.50
C ASN A 116 4.94 12.98 -9.87
N GLU A 117 5.08 14.05 -10.64
CA GLU A 117 4.60 14.10 -12.02
C GLU A 117 5.22 12.94 -12.82
N ALA A 118 6.55 12.87 -12.85
CA ALA A 118 7.24 11.80 -13.58
C ALA A 118 6.99 10.41 -12.98
N PHE A 119 6.93 10.29 -11.65
CA PHE A 119 6.70 9.03 -10.94
C PHE A 119 5.32 8.43 -11.23
N LYS A 120 4.29 9.27 -11.38
CA LYS A 120 2.94 8.85 -11.79
C LYS A 120 2.88 8.52 -13.28
N ASP A 121 3.43 9.38 -14.13
CA ASP A 121 3.45 9.19 -15.60
C ASP A 121 4.19 7.91 -16.01
N ALA A 122 5.23 7.54 -15.25
CA ALA A 122 5.96 6.30 -15.46
C ALA A 122 5.09 5.05 -15.24
N ASN A 123 3.99 5.15 -14.48
CA ASN A 123 3.05 4.05 -14.21
C ASN A 123 3.75 2.73 -13.85
N LYS A 124 4.62 2.78 -12.82
CA LYS A 124 5.42 1.64 -12.31
C LYS A 124 6.47 1.07 -13.28
N ASP A 125 6.79 1.76 -14.37
CA ASP A 125 7.86 1.38 -15.31
C ASP A 125 9.09 2.29 -15.13
N ILE A 126 10.17 1.75 -14.56
CA ILE A 126 11.42 2.49 -14.36
C ILE A 126 12.00 3.04 -15.66
N LYS A 127 11.79 2.36 -16.79
CA LYS A 127 12.33 2.81 -18.08
C LYS A 127 11.63 4.09 -18.55
N LYS A 128 10.34 4.25 -18.22
CA LYS A 128 9.57 5.47 -18.54
C LYS A 128 9.95 6.68 -17.70
N MET A 129 10.53 6.48 -16.51
CA MET A 129 11.10 7.59 -15.74
C MET A 129 12.24 8.28 -16.52
N ASN A 130 12.96 7.57 -17.40
CA ASN A 130 14.05 8.12 -18.21
C ASN A 130 15.05 8.93 -17.36
N ILE A 131 15.51 8.32 -16.27
CA ILE A 131 16.39 8.94 -15.27
C ILE A 131 17.79 9.11 -15.87
N LYS A 132 18.27 10.35 -15.89
CA LYS A 132 19.59 10.73 -16.44
C LYS A 132 20.24 11.79 -15.58
N ASN A 133 21.56 11.96 -15.74
CA ASN A 133 22.32 13.08 -15.18
C ASN A 133 22.06 13.33 -13.69
N HIS A 134 21.98 12.27 -12.88
CA HIS A 134 21.94 12.42 -11.43
C HIS A 134 23.29 12.99 -10.99
N ARG A 135 23.27 14.20 -10.43
CA ARG A 135 24.48 15.00 -10.23
C ARG A 135 24.49 15.74 -8.91
N LEU A 136 25.68 15.84 -8.37
CA LEU A 136 26.05 16.71 -7.27
C LEU A 136 26.51 18.04 -7.85
N GLU A 137 25.84 19.12 -7.52
CA GLU A 137 26.25 20.50 -7.83
C GLU A 137 26.70 21.17 -6.54
N ILE A 138 27.90 21.74 -6.54
CA ILE A 138 28.46 22.48 -5.40
C ILE A 138 28.62 23.94 -5.83
N GLU A 139 27.99 24.85 -5.11
CA GLU A 139 28.15 26.29 -5.28
C GLU A 139 29.14 26.81 -4.24
N LYS A 140 30.12 27.61 -4.68
CA LYS A 140 31.13 28.23 -3.83
C LYS A 140 30.91 29.74 -3.77
N TYR A 141 30.83 30.27 -2.56
CA TYR A 141 30.71 31.68 -2.26
C TYR A 141 31.89 32.13 -1.41
N SER A 142 32.35 33.36 -1.63
CA SER A 142 33.38 33.98 -0.80
C SER A 142 32.71 34.90 0.21
N ASP A 143 32.68 34.49 1.48
CA ASP A 143 32.22 35.34 2.59
C ASP A 143 33.43 36.06 3.21
N PRO A 144 33.44 37.41 3.27
CA PRO A 144 34.57 38.15 3.82
C PRO A 144 34.91 37.81 5.28
N ALA A 145 33.93 37.38 6.08
CA ALA A 145 34.11 37.10 7.50
C ALA A 145 34.45 35.62 7.79
N SER A 146 33.91 34.70 6.99
CA SER A 146 33.95 33.25 7.26
C SER A 146 34.82 32.46 6.27
N GLY A 147 35.34 33.11 5.23
CA GLY A 147 36.07 32.45 4.15
C GLY A 147 35.15 31.78 3.12
N PRO A 148 35.64 30.79 2.35
CA PRO A 148 34.84 30.12 1.34
C PRO A 148 33.72 29.28 1.97
N LEU A 149 32.50 29.45 1.47
CA LEU A 149 31.31 28.70 1.85
C LEU A 149 30.82 27.86 0.68
N TYR A 150 30.47 26.62 0.96
CA TYR A 150 30.00 25.67 -0.05
C TYR A 150 28.55 25.26 0.22
N TYR A 151 27.75 25.20 -0.85
CA TYR A 151 26.35 24.78 -0.80
C TYR A 151 26.14 23.61 -1.75
N VAL A 152 25.60 22.53 -1.22
CA VAL A 152 25.39 21.27 -1.95
C VAL A 152 23.96 21.22 -2.48
N ASN A 153 23.84 20.90 -3.76
CA ASN A 153 22.58 20.61 -4.43
C ASN A 153 22.68 19.24 -5.12
N VAL A 154 21.64 18.43 -5.05
CA VAL A 154 21.54 17.17 -5.77
C VAL A 154 20.38 17.26 -6.74
N TRP A 155 20.69 17.10 -8.02
CA TRP A 155 19.77 17.23 -9.13
C TRP A 155 19.70 15.94 -9.93
N VAL A 156 18.57 15.68 -10.55
CA VAL A 156 18.40 14.57 -11.49
C VAL A 156 17.52 15.02 -12.64
N SER A 157 17.82 14.55 -13.85
CA SER A 157 16.94 14.72 -15.01
C SER A 157 15.99 13.53 -15.10
N ILE A 158 14.68 13.78 -15.05
CA ILE A 158 13.64 12.75 -15.17
C ILE A 158 12.67 13.20 -16.25
N GLY A 159 12.48 12.38 -17.29
CA GLY A 159 11.64 12.75 -18.43
C GLY A 159 12.06 14.05 -19.14
N GLY A 160 13.34 14.45 -19.02
CA GLY A 160 13.86 15.72 -19.56
C GLY A 160 13.61 16.95 -18.67
N LYS A 161 12.98 16.80 -17.51
CA LYS A 161 12.84 17.85 -16.48
C LYS A 161 13.91 17.70 -15.41
N GLU A 162 14.44 18.83 -14.95
CA GLU A 162 15.36 18.87 -13.82
C GLU A 162 14.59 18.83 -12.51
N VAL A 163 14.86 17.83 -11.68
CA VAL A 163 14.24 17.61 -10.37
C VAL A 163 15.30 17.77 -9.30
N ARG A 164 15.05 18.66 -8.33
CA ARG A 164 15.96 18.85 -7.20
C ARG A 164 15.64 17.86 -6.09
N LEU A 165 16.51 16.88 -5.90
CA LEU A 165 16.37 15.91 -4.80
C LEU A 165 16.88 16.46 -3.47
N PHE A 166 17.83 17.39 -3.48
CA PHE A 166 18.33 18.09 -2.31
C PHE A 166 18.88 19.47 -2.69
N GLY A 167 18.79 20.46 -1.79
CA GLY A 167 19.56 21.71 -1.89
C GLY A 167 18.74 23.00 -1.95
N GLY A 168 19.50 24.10 -1.97
CA GLY A 168 19.09 25.50 -1.91
C GLY A 168 20.07 26.28 -1.03
N SER A 169 20.38 27.52 -1.41
CA SER A 169 21.38 28.38 -0.75
C SER A 169 21.05 28.71 0.73
N SER A 170 19.85 28.39 1.21
CA SER A 170 19.42 28.55 2.60
C SER A 170 19.51 27.29 3.47
N TYR A 171 19.80 26.11 2.91
CA TYR A 171 19.56 24.84 3.62
C TYR A 171 20.71 24.38 4.52
N LYS A 172 21.97 24.53 4.08
CA LYS A 172 23.16 24.30 4.92
C LYS A 172 24.45 24.75 4.21
N LYS A 173 25.28 25.52 4.91
CA LYS A 173 26.65 25.83 4.44
C LYS A 173 27.65 24.79 4.94
N PHE A 174 28.60 24.44 4.10
CA PHE A 174 29.80 23.66 4.43
C PHE A 174 31.02 24.58 4.37
N ASN A 175 31.99 24.37 5.26
CA ASN A 175 33.18 25.22 5.36
C ASN A 175 34.36 24.69 4.51
N SER A 176 34.26 23.45 4.01
CA SER A 176 35.29 22.82 3.20
C SER A 176 34.71 21.73 2.28
N LEU A 177 35.40 21.43 1.18
CA LEU A 177 35.09 20.27 0.33
C LEU A 177 35.17 18.94 1.11
N LYS A 178 36.09 18.85 2.08
CA LYS A 178 36.23 17.70 2.98
C LYS A 178 34.96 17.45 3.82
N ASP A 179 34.23 18.52 4.17
CA ASP A 179 32.97 18.37 4.92
C ASP A 179 31.84 17.79 4.08
N ILE A 180 31.90 17.98 2.75
CA ILE A 180 30.95 17.46 1.75
C ILE A 180 31.27 15.99 1.42
N GLN A 181 32.56 15.64 1.44
CA GLN A 181 33.16 14.32 1.17
C GLN A 181 32.77 13.26 2.23
N LYS A 182 31.47 12.97 2.33
CA LYS A 182 30.87 12.05 3.31
C LYS A 182 29.76 11.24 2.65
N GLU A 183 29.28 10.23 3.38
CA GLU A 183 28.08 9.49 3.00
C GLU A 183 26.85 10.39 3.08
N PHE A 184 26.10 10.40 1.98
CA PHE A 184 24.84 11.07 1.77
C PHE A 184 23.74 10.03 1.68
N THR A 185 22.63 10.24 2.38
CA THR A 185 21.43 9.39 2.32
C THR A 185 20.23 10.21 1.90
N ASN A 186 19.48 9.72 0.92
CA ASN A 186 18.18 10.25 0.52
C ASN A 186 17.09 9.23 0.83
N THR A 187 16.10 9.62 1.63
CA THR A 187 14.96 8.79 2.04
C THR A 187 13.66 9.34 1.47
N PHE A 188 12.90 8.49 0.79
CA PHE A 188 11.61 8.75 0.18
C PHE A 188 10.51 8.13 1.05
N ASP A 189 9.54 8.95 1.44
CA ASP A 189 8.30 8.48 2.06
C ASP A 189 7.27 8.25 0.95
N LEU A 190 7.11 7.01 0.51
CA LEU A 190 6.12 6.59 -0.48
C LEU A 190 4.77 6.38 0.21
N GLU A 191 3.78 7.16 -0.17
CA GLU A 191 2.39 7.03 0.26
C GLU A 191 1.61 6.24 -0.82
N ILE A 192 0.92 5.19 -0.40
CA ILE A 192 0.15 4.29 -1.28
C ILE A 192 -1.27 4.23 -0.74
N VAL A 193 -2.24 4.59 -1.57
CA VAL A 193 -3.66 4.40 -1.28
C VAL A 193 -4.06 3.05 -1.83
N MET A 194 -4.50 2.17 -0.94
CA MET A 194 -4.92 0.80 -1.27
C MET A 194 -6.41 0.64 -1.03
N GLU A 195 -7.08 -0.09 -1.90
CA GLU A 195 -8.42 -0.59 -1.63
C GLU A 195 -8.37 -1.61 -0.48
N VAL A 196 -9.33 -1.53 0.43
CA VAL A 196 -9.49 -2.54 1.49
C VAL A 196 -10.34 -3.68 0.93
N ILE A 197 -9.75 -4.87 0.76
CA ILE A 197 -10.45 -6.04 0.20
C ILE A 197 -10.46 -7.17 1.22
N ILE A 198 -11.64 -7.68 1.54
CA ILE A 198 -11.82 -8.82 2.47
C ILE A 198 -12.28 -10.10 1.77
N GLU A 199 -12.45 -10.12 0.44
CA GLU A 199 -12.93 -11.30 -0.29
C GLU A 199 -12.10 -12.56 0.02
N GLY A 200 -12.77 -13.62 0.44
CA GLY A 200 -12.11 -14.88 0.79
C GLY A 200 -13.00 -15.82 1.61
N TYR A 201 -12.39 -16.89 2.12
CA TYR A 201 -13.06 -17.84 3.00
C TYR A 201 -12.07 -18.58 3.89
N ASP A 202 -12.56 -19.10 5.02
CA ASP A 202 -11.81 -19.96 5.91
C ASP A 202 -11.62 -21.36 5.31
N LYS A 203 -10.36 -21.81 5.28
CA LYS A 203 -10.02 -23.18 4.83
C LYS A 203 -10.07 -24.20 5.96
N THR A 204 -10.01 -23.75 7.20
CA THR A 204 -9.94 -24.59 8.41
C THR A 204 -10.79 -23.98 9.50
N ASP A 205 -11.40 -24.84 10.31
CA ASP A 205 -12.10 -24.41 11.52
C ASP A 205 -11.08 -23.89 12.55
N TRP A 206 -11.43 -22.79 13.20
CA TRP A 206 -10.64 -22.15 14.23
C TRP A 206 -11.43 -21.89 15.51
N GLY A 207 -12.61 -22.52 15.66
CA GLY A 207 -13.35 -22.61 16.92
C GLY A 207 -14.59 -21.74 17.01
N ILE A 208 -15.21 -21.36 15.88
CA ILE A 208 -16.53 -20.72 15.89
C ILE A 208 -17.60 -21.79 15.82
N GLU A 209 -18.30 -21.98 16.93
CA GLU A 209 -19.34 -22.97 17.06
C GLU A 209 -20.68 -22.29 17.33
N LEU A 210 -21.72 -22.75 16.65
CA LEU A 210 -23.08 -22.31 16.93
C LEU A 210 -23.55 -22.94 18.26
N PRO A 211 -23.98 -22.16 19.26
CA PRO A 211 -24.44 -22.67 20.54
C PRO A 211 -25.77 -23.40 20.37
N GLN A 212 -25.89 -24.56 21.00
CA GLN A 212 -27.05 -25.42 20.85
C GLN A 212 -28.25 -24.94 21.63
N ASN A 213 -29.43 -25.22 21.05
CA ASN A 213 -30.65 -25.59 21.78
C ASN A 213 -31.70 -26.29 20.87
N ILE A 214 -31.49 -26.41 19.55
CA ILE A 214 -32.47 -26.95 18.60
C ILE A 214 -31.73 -27.70 17.48
N ASP A 215 -32.23 -28.88 17.09
CA ASP A 215 -31.63 -29.77 16.08
C ASP A 215 -31.66 -29.21 14.64
N PHE A 216 -32.39 -28.12 14.42
CA PHE A 216 -32.74 -27.58 13.11
C PHE A 216 -32.87 -26.06 13.19
N GLN A 217 -31.92 -25.34 12.57
CA GLN A 217 -32.00 -23.89 12.48
C GLN A 217 -32.13 -23.42 11.04
N THR A 218 -33.09 -22.51 10.82
CA THR A 218 -33.23 -21.77 9.58
C THR A 218 -32.13 -20.72 9.46
N LYS A 219 -31.84 -20.29 8.23
CA LYS A 219 -30.90 -19.20 7.95
C LYS A 219 -31.20 -17.94 8.79
N THR A 220 -32.46 -17.55 8.91
CA THR A 220 -32.87 -16.37 9.69
C THR A 220 -32.56 -16.53 11.17
N GLN A 221 -32.78 -17.71 11.76
CA GLN A 221 -32.45 -17.97 13.17
C GLN A 221 -30.95 -17.88 13.43
N ILE A 222 -30.13 -18.46 12.55
CA ILE A 222 -28.67 -18.42 12.66
C ILE A 222 -28.15 -16.99 12.58
N ILE A 223 -28.64 -16.21 11.61
CA ILE A 223 -28.21 -14.81 11.46
C ILE A 223 -28.68 -13.96 12.65
N ASN A 224 -29.92 -14.15 13.12
CA ASN A 224 -30.41 -13.46 14.31
C ASN A 224 -29.56 -13.77 15.53
N TRP A 225 -29.24 -15.04 15.78
CA TRP A 225 -28.34 -15.47 16.84
C TRP A 225 -26.97 -14.78 16.71
N PHE A 226 -26.36 -14.85 15.52
CA PHE A 226 -25.06 -14.26 15.24
C PHE A 226 -25.00 -12.75 15.53
N MET A 227 -26.14 -12.05 15.39
CA MET A 227 -26.28 -10.61 15.59
C MET A 227 -26.79 -10.21 16.99
N MET A 228 -27.04 -11.15 17.91
CA MET A 228 -27.47 -10.84 19.29
C MET A 228 -26.37 -10.10 20.09
N VAL A 229 -26.76 -9.27 21.06
CA VAL A 229 -25.82 -8.41 21.82
C VAL A 229 -24.78 -9.22 22.61
N ASP A 230 -25.17 -10.37 23.16
CA ASP A 230 -24.29 -11.32 23.86
C ASP A 230 -23.16 -11.88 22.98
N GLN A 231 -23.37 -11.95 21.67
CA GLN A 231 -22.38 -12.45 20.71
C GLN A 231 -21.31 -11.42 20.30
N THR A 232 -21.25 -10.25 20.95
CA THR A 232 -20.31 -9.16 20.60
C THR A 232 -18.84 -9.61 20.67
N GLU A 233 -18.45 -10.43 21.65
CA GLU A 233 -17.07 -10.91 21.76
C GLU A 233 -16.69 -11.83 20.59
N MET A 234 -17.58 -12.75 20.19
CA MET A 234 -17.38 -13.61 19.03
C MET A 234 -17.24 -12.78 17.75
N ARG A 235 -18.10 -11.78 17.58
CA ARG A 235 -18.06 -10.85 16.45
C ARG A 235 -16.72 -10.11 16.37
N ASN A 236 -16.20 -9.65 17.50
CA ASN A 236 -14.88 -9.01 17.56
C ASN A 236 -13.74 -10.00 17.20
N LYS A 237 -13.81 -11.25 17.66
CA LYS A 237 -12.85 -12.30 17.27
C LYS A 237 -12.85 -12.55 15.76
N ILE A 238 -14.03 -12.54 15.13
CA ILE A 238 -14.16 -12.68 13.67
C ILE A 238 -13.53 -11.50 12.94
N ILE A 239 -13.77 -10.27 13.42
CA ILE A 239 -13.14 -9.06 12.87
C ILE A 239 -11.61 -9.14 12.97
N ASP A 240 -11.08 -9.53 14.14
CA ASP A 240 -9.64 -9.70 14.36
C ASP A 240 -9.04 -10.76 13.43
N HIS A 241 -9.74 -11.87 13.24
CA HIS A 241 -9.35 -12.92 12.32
C HIS A 241 -9.30 -12.44 10.86
N ILE A 242 -10.34 -11.76 10.38
CA ILE A 242 -10.37 -11.18 9.02
C ILE A 242 -9.23 -10.19 8.86
N ASN A 243 -9.01 -9.31 9.83
CA ASN A 243 -7.93 -8.33 9.82
C ASN A 243 -6.54 -8.98 9.75
N LYS A 244 -6.34 -10.11 10.44
CA LYS A 244 -5.09 -10.87 10.39
C LYS A 244 -4.89 -11.55 9.02
N GLU A 245 -5.90 -12.27 8.53
CA GLU A 245 -5.83 -13.01 7.26
C GLU A 245 -5.69 -12.09 6.05
N LYS A 246 -6.40 -10.96 6.06
CA LYS A 246 -6.46 -10.01 4.94
C LYS A 246 -5.52 -8.82 5.10
N LYS A 247 -4.86 -8.69 6.26
CA LYS A 247 -4.01 -7.54 6.60
C LYS A 247 -4.77 -6.21 6.47
N THR A 248 -5.99 -6.18 7.01
CA THR A 248 -6.90 -5.03 7.01
C THR A 248 -7.11 -4.48 8.43
N LYS A 249 -7.93 -3.43 8.56
CA LYS A 249 -8.31 -2.84 9.85
C LYS A 249 -9.81 -2.47 9.87
N ILE A 250 -10.67 -3.39 9.46
CA ILE A 250 -12.12 -3.20 9.61
C ILE A 250 -12.46 -3.20 11.11
N THR A 251 -13.44 -2.39 11.50
CA THR A 251 -13.88 -2.23 12.90
C THR A 251 -15.31 -2.69 13.11
N LYS A 252 -16.07 -2.83 12.02
CA LYS A 252 -17.45 -3.30 12.04
C LYS A 252 -17.68 -4.34 10.96
N MET A 253 -18.79 -5.05 11.09
CA MET A 253 -19.36 -5.85 10.01
C MET A 253 -20.84 -5.58 9.87
N ASP A 254 -21.32 -5.74 8.66
CA ASP A 254 -22.73 -5.61 8.33
C ASP A 254 -23.51 -6.84 8.82
N TRP A 255 -24.83 -6.69 8.85
CA TRP A 255 -25.74 -7.82 9.00
C TRP A 255 -25.51 -8.85 7.87
N PRO A 256 -25.14 -10.11 8.19
CA PRO A 256 -24.90 -11.15 7.18
C PRO A 256 -26.13 -11.37 6.31
N ARG A 257 -25.93 -11.46 4.99
CA ARG A 257 -27.04 -11.71 4.04
C ARG A 257 -27.08 -13.15 3.54
N ASN A 258 -25.93 -13.81 3.54
CA ASN A 258 -25.74 -15.11 2.91
C ASN A 258 -25.16 -16.11 3.89
N LEU A 259 -25.69 -17.33 3.83
CA LEU A 259 -25.06 -18.52 4.36
C LEU A 259 -24.72 -19.43 3.18
N TYR A 260 -23.68 -20.25 3.31
CA TYR A 260 -23.27 -21.18 2.26
C TYR A 260 -23.04 -22.57 2.86
N LYS A 261 -23.26 -23.60 2.05
CA LYS A 261 -22.87 -24.97 2.42
C LYS A 261 -21.35 -25.05 2.55
N ALA A 262 -20.86 -25.80 3.55
CA ALA A 262 -19.47 -26.20 3.58
C ALA A 262 -19.35 -27.60 2.95
N VAL A 263 -18.48 -27.74 1.95
CA VAL A 263 -18.24 -29.01 1.27
C VAL A 263 -16.83 -29.46 1.63
N LEU A 264 -16.68 -30.72 2.06
CA LEU A 264 -15.36 -31.27 2.35
C LEU A 264 -14.64 -31.56 1.03
N GLY A 265 -13.54 -30.84 0.79
CA GLY A 265 -12.69 -31.00 -0.38
C GLY A 265 -11.82 -32.26 -0.31
N PRO A 266 -11.19 -32.65 -1.44
CA PRO A 266 -10.33 -33.83 -1.52
C PRO A 266 -9.08 -33.76 -0.63
N ASP A 267 -8.65 -32.55 -0.28
CA ASP A 267 -7.50 -32.28 0.60
C ASP A 267 -7.87 -32.28 2.09
N GLY A 268 -9.11 -32.66 2.43
CA GLY A 268 -9.62 -32.66 3.80
C GLY A 268 -9.97 -31.27 4.33
N LYS A 269 -9.98 -30.23 3.49
CA LYS A 269 -10.35 -28.86 3.87
C LYS A 269 -11.74 -28.51 3.38
N TYR A 270 -12.41 -27.60 4.07
CA TYR A 270 -13.71 -27.13 3.63
C TYR A 270 -13.57 -26.11 2.49
N ILE A 271 -14.46 -26.23 1.51
CA ILE A 271 -14.66 -25.28 0.43
C ILE A 271 -16.08 -24.74 0.48
N VAL A 272 -16.25 -23.51 -0.01
CA VAL A 272 -17.55 -22.85 -0.09
C VAL A 272 -18.38 -23.52 -1.19
N GLY A 273 -19.53 -24.05 -0.81
CA GLY A 273 -20.54 -24.60 -1.71
C GLY A 273 -21.67 -23.62 -2.02
N ASP A 274 -22.82 -24.16 -2.40
CA ASP A 274 -23.97 -23.36 -2.82
C ASP A 274 -24.53 -22.48 -1.67
N PRO A 275 -25.08 -21.30 -1.99
CA PRO A 275 -25.83 -20.50 -1.03
C PRO A 275 -27.01 -21.27 -0.42
N ILE A 276 -27.25 -21.02 0.85
CA ILE A 276 -28.37 -21.57 1.61
C ILE A 276 -29.54 -20.59 1.52
N GLY A 277 -30.69 -21.08 1.03
CA GLY A 277 -31.93 -20.31 0.93
C GLY A 277 -32.65 -20.15 2.27
N ASP A 278 -33.62 -19.24 2.35
CA ASP A 278 -34.28 -18.89 3.62
C ASP A 278 -35.14 -20.02 4.21
N GLY A 279 -35.65 -20.94 3.38
CA GLY A 279 -36.41 -22.12 3.80
C GLY A 279 -35.57 -23.38 4.04
N PHE A 280 -34.24 -23.28 3.93
CA PHE A 280 -33.35 -24.41 4.15
C PHE A 280 -32.99 -24.51 5.63
N THR A 281 -33.06 -25.74 6.15
CA THR A 281 -32.76 -26.04 7.55
C THR A 281 -31.41 -26.73 7.66
N LEU A 282 -30.51 -26.15 8.45
CA LEU A 282 -29.21 -26.77 8.76
C LEU A 282 -29.40 -27.81 9.88
N GLY A 283 -29.38 -29.08 9.49
CA GLY A 283 -29.44 -30.24 10.39
C GLY A 283 -28.09 -30.96 10.54
N LYS A 284 -28.11 -32.16 11.14
CA LYS A 284 -26.92 -32.96 11.49
C LYS A 284 -26.05 -33.35 10.30
N GLU A 285 -26.66 -33.53 9.13
CA GLU A 285 -25.99 -33.78 7.85
C GLU A 285 -25.08 -32.64 7.37
N TYR A 286 -25.17 -31.44 7.96
CA TYR A 286 -24.29 -30.31 7.67
C TYR A 286 -23.50 -29.94 8.93
N PRO A 287 -22.40 -30.67 9.24
CA PRO A 287 -21.58 -30.42 10.44
C PRO A 287 -20.87 -29.06 10.41
N TYR A 288 -20.77 -28.43 9.24
CA TYR A 288 -20.23 -27.09 9.06
C TYR A 288 -21.01 -26.33 7.98
N PHE A 289 -20.97 -25.01 8.07
CA PHE A 289 -21.48 -24.07 7.07
C PHE A 289 -20.65 -22.80 7.08
N TYR A 290 -20.82 -21.95 6.08
CA TYR A 290 -20.17 -20.65 6.04
C TYR A 290 -21.16 -19.50 6.29
N ILE A 291 -20.74 -18.50 7.04
CA ILE A 291 -21.43 -17.20 7.16
C ILE A 291 -20.67 -16.17 6.33
N GLY A 292 -21.36 -15.48 5.42
CA GLY A 292 -20.79 -14.39 4.63
C GLY A 292 -20.74 -13.08 5.43
N ILE A 293 -19.53 -12.58 5.68
CA ILE A 293 -19.26 -11.34 6.40
C ILE A 293 -18.87 -10.23 5.42
N THR A 294 -19.56 -9.09 5.49
CA THR A 294 -19.23 -7.88 4.73
C THR A 294 -18.99 -6.70 5.67
N SER A 295 -18.30 -5.66 5.19
CA SER A 295 -18.24 -4.35 5.86
C SER A 295 -18.25 -3.26 4.80
N LYS A 296 -19.41 -2.99 4.19
CA LYS A 296 -19.51 -2.19 2.96
C LYS A 296 -18.91 -0.78 3.04
N ASP A 297 -18.92 -0.18 4.23
CA ASP A 297 -18.35 1.16 4.44
C ASP A 297 -16.83 1.12 4.64
N GLU A 298 -16.25 -0.04 4.95
CA GLU A 298 -14.83 -0.17 5.32
C GLU A 298 -14.03 -1.12 4.43
N ALA A 299 -14.68 -2.01 3.68
CA ALA A 299 -14.04 -2.97 2.79
C ALA A 299 -14.94 -3.44 1.64
N ASN A 300 -14.29 -3.81 0.54
CA ASN A 300 -14.88 -4.48 -0.60
C ASN A 300 -14.81 -6.02 -0.45
N GLY A 301 -15.86 -6.69 -0.93
CA GLY A 301 -15.96 -8.16 -0.95
C GLY A 301 -16.63 -8.76 0.28
N GLU A 302 -16.69 -10.09 0.29
CA GLU A 302 -17.29 -10.87 1.37
C GLU A 302 -16.28 -11.93 1.87
N PHE A 303 -16.00 -11.92 3.17
CA PHE A 303 -15.21 -12.98 3.81
C PHE A 303 -16.16 -14.04 4.37
N LYS A 304 -15.98 -15.31 3.99
CA LYS A 304 -16.84 -16.40 4.43
C LYS A 304 -16.21 -17.15 5.59
N ILE A 305 -16.79 -16.99 6.77
CA ILE A 305 -16.31 -17.62 8.02
C ILE A 305 -16.87 -19.02 8.13
N LEU A 306 -16.01 -20.00 8.40
CA LEU A 306 -16.45 -21.37 8.63
C LEU A 306 -16.98 -21.49 10.06
N VAL A 307 -18.20 -22.00 10.20
CA VAL A 307 -18.88 -22.19 11.48
C VAL A 307 -19.25 -23.65 11.61
N LYS A 308 -18.92 -24.22 12.78
CA LYS A 308 -19.31 -25.57 13.13
C LYS A 308 -20.77 -25.58 13.57
N ASN A 309 -21.54 -26.44 12.92
CA ASN A 309 -22.89 -26.76 13.35
C ASN A 309 -22.82 -27.81 14.45
N THR A 310 -23.34 -27.50 15.62
CA THR A 310 -23.33 -28.44 16.73
C THR A 310 -24.74 -29.07 16.87
N PRO A 311 -24.90 -30.40 16.74
CA PRO A 311 -26.20 -31.09 16.78
C PRO A 311 -26.89 -30.98 18.15
N GLY A 312 -28.14 -30.52 18.22
CA GLY A 312 -28.88 -30.39 19.48
C GLY A 312 -28.88 -31.65 20.35
N PRO A 313 -29.13 -31.51 21.68
CA PRO A 313 -29.23 -32.66 22.58
C PRO A 313 -30.29 -33.63 22.05
N LYS A 314 -29.98 -34.93 22.06
CA LYS A 314 -30.98 -35.95 21.73
C LYS A 314 -32.16 -35.78 22.69
N GLU A 315 -33.38 -35.65 22.15
CA GLU A 315 -34.57 -35.75 22.98
C GLU A 315 -34.50 -37.06 23.78
N PRO A 316 -34.80 -37.04 25.10
CA PRO A 316 -34.92 -38.28 25.84
C PRO A 316 -36.01 -39.11 25.19
N ILE A 317 -35.69 -40.35 24.83
CA ILE A 317 -36.68 -41.33 24.40
C ILE A 317 -37.66 -41.46 25.57
N PRO A 318 -38.96 -41.16 25.41
CA PRO A 318 -39.91 -41.35 26.49
C PRO A 318 -39.83 -42.81 26.93
N GLU A 319 -39.59 -43.02 28.23
CA GLU A 319 -39.68 -44.36 28.81
C GLU A 319 -41.09 -44.88 28.51
N PRO A 320 -41.24 -46.14 28.05
CA PRO A 320 -42.55 -46.73 27.91
C PRO A 320 -43.24 -46.67 29.28
N GLU A 321 -44.46 -46.13 29.32
CA GLU A 321 -45.29 -46.21 30.52
C GLU A 321 -45.60 -47.68 30.78
N ASP A 322 -45.09 -48.21 31.91
CA ASP A 322 -45.36 -49.56 32.41
C ASP A 322 -46.79 -49.73 32.94
#